data_AF-A0A2T4WKR7-F1
#
_entry.id   AF-A0A2T4WKR7-F1
#
_cell.length_a   1.000
_cell.length_b   1.000
_cell.length_c   1.000
_cell.angle_alpha   90.00
_cell.angle_beta   90.00
_cell.angle_gamma   90.00
#
_symmetry.space_group_name_H-M   'P 1'
#
loop_
_entity.id
_entity.type
_entity.pdbx_description
1 polymer ?
#
loop_
_entity_poly.entity_id
_entity_poly.type
_entity_poly.pdbx_seq_one_letter_code
_entity_poly.pdbx_strand_id
1 'polypeptide(L)'
;MDYFTIATILIVLSALFGYINERFLKMPLTIGLMIITIVFTLIIVVIGQFNDTLLITEKELIAQIDFKTVLLDVMLSFLLFAGALHTNFAQLKVQRWPVFVFATAGVLVSTFLVGISMYYVLQAIGFEVDFIYCLLFGALISPTDPIAVLGILKKAGAPKKLETKIVGES
;
A
#
# COMPACT_ATOMS: atom_id res chain seq x y z
N MET A 1 -13.11 -9.02 -20.62
CA MET A 1 -14.21 -9.19 -19.65
C MET A 1 -14.90 -7.85 -19.46
N ASP A 2 -16.17 -7.82 -19.08
CA ASP A 2 -16.82 -6.56 -18.69
C ASP A 2 -16.19 -6.03 -17.38
N TYR A 3 -16.00 -4.72 -17.25
CA TYR A 3 -15.42 -4.08 -16.06
C TYR A 3 -16.19 -4.45 -14.79
N PHE A 4 -17.51 -4.66 -14.92
CA PHE A 4 -18.36 -5.16 -13.85
C PHE A 4 -17.95 -6.54 -13.35
N THR A 5 -17.54 -7.45 -14.23
CA THR A 5 -17.11 -8.80 -13.83
C THR A 5 -15.79 -8.75 -13.06
N ILE A 6 -14.85 -7.91 -13.51
CA ILE A 6 -13.57 -7.70 -12.80
C ILE A 6 -13.83 -7.13 -11.41
N ALA A 7 -14.64 -6.07 -11.30
CA ALA A 7 -15.02 -5.48 -10.01
C ALA A 7 -15.71 -6.50 -9.08
N THR A 8 -16.60 -7.34 -9.64
CA THR A 8 -17.28 -8.39 -8.88
C THR A 8 -16.30 -9.41 -8.32
N ILE A 9 -15.37 -9.90 -9.14
CA ILE A 9 -14.33 -10.84 -8.69
C ILE A 9 -13.47 -10.23 -7.58
N LEU A 10 -13.01 -8.99 -7.75
CA LEU A 10 -12.20 -8.28 -6.75
C LEU A 10 -12.95 -8.09 -5.43
N ILE A 11 -14.23 -7.71 -5.47
CA ILE A 11 -15.05 -7.52 -4.27
C ILE A 11 -15.28 -8.86 -3.56
N VAL A 12 -15.62 -9.92 -4.31
CA VAL A 12 -15.85 -11.25 -3.73
C VAL A 12 -14.58 -11.82 -3.09
N LEU A 13 -13.43 -11.70 -3.75
CA LEU A 13 -12.14 -12.11 -3.19
C LEU A 13 -11.78 -11.30 -1.94
N SER A 14 -11.95 -9.98 -1.99
CA SER A 14 -11.69 -9.09 -0.85
C SER A 14 -12.58 -9.42 0.35
N ALA A 15 -13.86 -9.70 0.10
CA ALA A 15 -14.81 -10.11 1.14
C ALA A 15 -14.46 -11.49 1.72
N LEU A 16 -14.06 -12.45 0.88
CA LEU A 16 -13.62 -13.78 1.30
C LEU A 16 -12.37 -13.68 2.19
N PHE A 17 -11.34 -12.93 1.76
CA PHE A 17 -10.13 -12.73 2.56
C PHE A 17 -10.41 -11.97 3.85
N GLY A 18 -11.30 -10.98 3.81
CA GLY A 18 -11.77 -10.28 5.01
C GLY A 18 -12.46 -11.22 6.00
N TYR A 19 -13.33 -12.12 5.51
CA TYR A 19 -14.00 -13.12 6.32
C TYR A 19 -13.00 -14.11 6.95
N ILE A 20 -12.05 -14.61 6.17
CA ILE A 20 -10.99 -15.50 6.66
C ILE A 20 -10.16 -14.80 7.73
N ASN A 21 -9.79 -13.53 7.51
CA ASN A 21 -9.07 -12.74 8.50
C ASN A 21 -9.87 -12.64 9.80
N GLU A 22 -11.13 -12.23 9.75
CA GLU A 22 -11.95 -12.01 10.94
C GLU A 22 -12.22 -13.32 11.70
N ARG A 23 -12.39 -14.44 10.96
CA ARG A 23 -12.68 -15.74 11.56
C ARG A 23 -11.46 -16.39 12.23
N PHE A 24 -10.27 -16.31 11.60
CA PHE A 24 -9.10 -17.09 12.01
C PHE A 24 -7.95 -16.24 12.56
N LEU A 25 -7.59 -15.14 11.90
CA LEU A 25 -6.41 -14.32 12.24
C LEU A 25 -6.71 -13.21 13.26
N LYS A 26 -7.92 -12.63 13.22
CA LYS A 26 -8.39 -11.54 14.09
C LYS A 26 -7.46 -10.31 14.11
N MET A 27 -6.74 -10.08 13.01
CA MET A 27 -5.81 -8.95 12.86
C MET A 27 -6.53 -7.70 12.33
N PRO A 28 -5.94 -6.50 12.46
CA PRO A 28 -6.41 -5.31 11.73
C PRO A 28 -6.60 -5.63 10.24
N LEU A 29 -7.73 -5.18 9.67
CA LEU A 29 -8.22 -5.61 8.36
C LEU A 29 -7.15 -5.53 7.26
N THR A 30 -6.41 -4.43 7.20
CA THR A 30 -5.35 -4.18 6.20
C THR A 30 -4.21 -5.18 6.31
N ILE A 31 -3.73 -5.46 7.53
CA ILE A 31 -2.64 -6.43 7.78
C ILE A 31 -3.12 -7.85 7.46
N GLY A 32 -4.32 -8.20 7.92
CA GLY A 32 -4.90 -9.52 7.69
C GLY A 32 -5.11 -9.83 6.20
N LEU A 33 -5.69 -8.88 5.46
CA LEU A 33 -5.84 -9.02 4.00
C LEU A 33 -4.49 -9.16 3.31
N MET A 34 -3.49 -8.34 3.67
CA MET A 34 -2.16 -8.40 3.07
C MET A 34 -1.54 -9.79 3.25
N ILE A 35 -1.54 -10.33 4.47
CA ILE A 35 -0.94 -11.65 4.76
C ILE A 35 -1.67 -12.76 3.99
N ILE A 36 -3.01 -12.77 4.02
CA ILE A 36 -3.80 -13.77 3.29
C ILE A 36 -3.54 -13.68 1.78
N THR A 37 -3.44 -12.47 1.24
CA THR A 37 -3.18 -12.26 -0.19
C THR A 37 -1.78 -12.75 -0.57
N ILE A 38 -0.75 -12.46 0.22
CA ILE A 38 0.61 -12.96 -0.01
C ILE A 38 0.64 -14.49 0.02
N VAL A 39 0.01 -15.11 1.01
CA VAL A 39 -0.07 -16.58 1.12
C VAL A 39 -0.82 -17.17 -0.07
N PHE A 40 -1.94 -16.56 -0.47
CA PHE A 40 -2.72 -16.98 -1.63
C PHE A 40 -1.89 -16.90 -2.92
N THR A 41 -1.18 -15.79 -3.15
CA THR A 41 -0.27 -15.63 -4.29
C THR A 41 0.85 -16.69 -4.27
N LEU A 42 1.46 -16.96 -3.12
CA LEU A 42 2.48 -18.02 -3.00
C LEU A 42 1.91 -19.40 -3.34
N ILE A 43 0.72 -19.74 -2.86
CA ILE A 43 0.05 -21.01 -3.17
C ILE A 43 -0.15 -21.14 -4.68
N ILE A 44 -0.62 -20.08 -5.33
CA ILE A 44 -0.80 -20.09 -6.78
C ILE A 44 0.53 -20.27 -7.52
N VAL A 45 1.57 -19.53 -7.14
CA VAL A 45 2.90 -19.66 -7.77
C VAL A 45 3.44 -21.09 -7.65
N VAL A 46 3.22 -21.75 -6.50
CA VAL A 46 3.61 -23.16 -6.29
C VAL A 46 2.78 -24.10 -7.18
N ILE A 47 1.45 -23.93 -7.23
CA ILE A 47 0.58 -24.74 -8.10
C ILE A 47 0.94 -24.55 -9.57
N GLY A 48 1.32 -23.33 -9.95
CA GLY A 48 1.77 -22.97 -11.29
C GLY A 48 3.04 -23.68 -11.74
N GLN A 49 3.85 -24.22 -10.82
CA GLN A 49 4.99 -25.08 -11.19
C GLN A 49 4.54 -26.46 -11.71
N PHE A 50 3.32 -26.88 -11.40
CA PHE A 50 2.75 -28.18 -11.80
C PHE A 50 1.71 -28.06 -12.90
N ASN A 51 1.02 -26.92 -13.00
CA ASN A 51 -0.01 -26.69 -14.00
C ASN A 51 -0.03 -25.22 -14.47
N ASP A 52 0.44 -24.99 -15.69
CA ASP A 52 0.55 -23.66 -16.30
C ASP A 52 -0.81 -23.01 -16.61
N THR A 53 -1.88 -23.80 -16.71
CA THR A 53 -3.21 -23.31 -17.15
C THR A 53 -3.76 -22.21 -16.22
N LEU A 54 -3.48 -22.32 -14.92
CA LEU A 54 -3.89 -21.32 -13.92
C LEU A 54 -3.09 -20.02 -14.06
N LEU A 55 -1.77 -20.10 -14.23
CA LEU A 55 -0.91 -18.92 -14.39
C LEU A 55 -1.21 -18.15 -15.68
N ILE A 56 -1.56 -18.84 -16.78
CA ILE A 56 -1.91 -18.20 -18.05
C ILE A 56 -3.23 -17.42 -17.90
N THR A 57 -4.24 -18.04 -17.30
CA THR A 57 -5.56 -17.41 -17.06
C THR A 57 -5.42 -16.16 -16.17
N GLU A 58 -4.56 -16.21 -15.15
CA GLU A 58 -4.30 -15.05 -14.30
C GLU A 58 -3.59 -13.91 -15.03
N LYS A 59 -2.56 -14.21 -15.82
CA LYS A 59 -1.86 -13.19 -16.62
C LYS A 59 -2.81 -12.50 -17.59
N GLU A 60 -3.71 -13.25 -18.22
CA GLU A 60 -4.73 -12.69 -19.11
C GLU A 60 -5.76 -11.83 -18.38
N LEU A 61 -6.12 -12.18 -17.14
CA LEU A 61 -7.02 -11.38 -16.30
C LEU A 61 -6.35 -10.08 -15.83
N ILE A 62 -5.10 -10.16 -15.35
CA ILE A 62 -4.31 -9.01 -14.91
C ILE A 62 -4.02 -8.06 -16.08
N ALA A 63 -3.69 -8.59 -17.26
CA ALA A 63 -3.43 -7.78 -18.46
C ALA A 63 -4.66 -7.01 -18.97
N GLN A 64 -5.87 -7.43 -18.60
CA GLN A 64 -7.10 -6.70 -18.91
C GLN A 64 -7.35 -5.51 -17.96
N ILE A 65 -6.64 -5.44 -16.84
CA ILE A 65 -6.75 -4.34 -15.88
C ILE A 65 -5.68 -3.31 -16.18
N ASP A 66 -6.11 -2.12 -16.61
CA ASP A 66 -5.22 -0.96 -16.64
C ASP A 66 -5.06 -0.43 -15.20
N PHE A 67 -4.09 -0.99 -14.48
CA PHE A 67 -3.77 -0.60 -13.11
C PHE A 67 -3.43 0.88 -12.98
N LYS A 68 -2.79 1.47 -14.00
CA LYS A 68 -2.44 2.89 -13.97
C LYS A 68 -3.71 3.73 -13.94
N THR A 69 -4.62 3.50 -14.88
CA THR A 69 -5.86 4.26 -14.96
C THR A 69 -6.74 4.03 -13.72
N VAL A 70 -6.89 2.78 -13.28
CA VAL A 70 -7.73 2.45 -12.13
C VAL A 70 -7.16 3.02 -10.83
N LEU A 71 -5.88 2.80 -10.54
CA LEU A 71 -5.28 3.24 -9.27
C LEU A 71 -4.94 4.72 -9.27
N LEU A 72 -4.21 5.21 -10.28
CA LEU A 72 -3.66 6.57 -10.28
C LEU A 72 -4.71 7.61 -10.71
N ASP A 73 -5.46 7.35 -11.78
CA ASP A 73 -6.37 8.37 -12.32
C ASP A 73 -7.71 8.38 -11.54
N VAL A 74 -8.22 7.20 -11.18
CA VAL A 74 -9.53 7.07 -10.51
C VAL A 74 -9.38 7.00 -8.99
N MET A 75 -8.82 5.91 -8.43
CA MET A 75 -8.87 5.66 -6.99
C MET A 75 -8.12 6.70 -6.16
N LEU A 76 -6.91 7.09 -6.58
CA LEU A 76 -6.09 8.05 -5.85
C LEU A 76 -6.80 9.41 -5.69
N SER A 77 -7.46 9.90 -6.75
CA SER A 77 -8.24 11.13 -6.71
C SER A 77 -9.33 11.10 -5.63
N PHE A 78 -10.08 9.99 -5.54
CA PHE A 78 -11.12 9.82 -4.51
C PHE A 78 -10.53 9.65 -3.10
N LEU A 79 -9.42 8.91 -2.96
CA LEU A 79 -8.75 8.70 -1.68
C LEU A 79 -8.19 10.01 -1.12
N LEU A 80 -7.51 10.81 -1.95
CA LEU A 80 -7.00 12.13 -1.56
C LEU A 80 -8.13 13.10 -1.21
N PHE A 81 -9.23 13.08 -1.97
CA PHE A 81 -10.41 13.89 -1.67
C PHE A 81 -11.05 13.50 -0.32
N ALA A 82 -11.24 12.20 -0.07
CA ALA A 82 -11.77 11.70 1.19
C ALA A 82 -10.84 12.03 2.38
N GLY A 83 -9.54 11.86 2.20
CA GLY A 83 -8.52 12.24 3.19
C GLY A 83 -8.58 13.73 3.53
N ALA A 84 -8.70 14.59 2.51
CA ALA A 84 -8.84 16.04 2.70
C ALA A 84 -10.12 16.40 3.46
N LEU A 85 -11.26 15.77 3.17
CA LEU A 85 -12.53 15.99 3.89
C LEU A 85 -12.48 15.60 5.36
N HIS A 86 -11.73 14.55 5.71
CA HIS A 86 -11.56 14.11 7.09
C HIS A 86 -10.47 14.88 7.86
N THR A 87 -9.72 15.76 7.19
CA THR A 87 -8.63 16.53 7.80
C THR A 87 -9.14 17.79 8.49
N ASN A 88 -8.81 17.95 9.78
CA ASN A 88 -9.16 19.16 10.50
C ASN A 88 -8.19 20.30 10.17
N PHE A 89 -8.61 21.21 9.30
CA PHE A 89 -7.80 22.33 8.83
C PHE A 89 -7.31 23.26 9.95
N ALA A 90 -8.13 23.46 11.00
CA ALA A 90 -7.74 24.29 12.15
C ALA A 90 -6.58 23.67 12.94
N GLN A 91 -6.58 22.34 13.11
CA GLN A 91 -5.48 21.63 13.77
C GLN A 91 -4.25 21.53 12.88
N LEU A 92 -4.43 21.33 11.56
CA LEU A 92 -3.33 21.30 10.59
C LEU A 92 -2.56 22.62 10.60
N LYS A 93 -3.27 23.76 10.66
CA LYS A 93 -2.66 25.09 10.76
C LYS A 93 -1.77 25.25 11.99
N VAL A 94 -2.13 24.64 13.12
CA VAL A 94 -1.33 24.66 14.35
C VAL A 94 -0.07 23.81 14.21
N GLN A 95 -0.13 22.67 13.49
CA GLN A 95 0.99 21.75 13.29
C GLN A 95 1.69 21.90 11.94
N ARG A 96 1.48 23.02 11.22
CA ARG A 96 1.95 23.23 9.84
C ARG A 96 3.46 23.03 9.63
N TRP A 97 4.27 23.42 10.62
CA TRP A 97 5.72 23.33 10.51
C TRP A 97 6.24 21.89 10.62
N PRO A 98 5.88 21.11 11.66
CA PRO A 98 6.17 19.67 11.69
C PRO A 98 5.69 18.93 10.45
N VAL A 99 4.44 19.17 10.03
CA VAL A 99 3.85 18.54 8.86
C VAL A 99 4.66 18.82 7.60
N PHE A 100 4.99 20.09 7.34
CA PHE A 100 5.75 20.45 6.16
C PHE A 100 7.14 19.80 6.15
N VAL A 101 7.82 19.74 7.29
CA VAL A 101 9.14 19.12 7.41
C VAL A 101 9.06 17.61 7.15
N PHE A 102 8.09 16.90 7.72
CA PHE A 102 7.95 15.46 7.50
C PHE A 102 7.57 15.13 6.05
N ALA A 103 6.57 15.83 5.49
CA ALA A 103 6.10 15.61 4.13
C ALA A 103 7.13 15.96 3.03
N THR A 104 8.11 16.82 3.33
CA THR A 104 9.15 17.22 2.35
C THR A 104 10.52 16.65 2.68
N ALA A 105 11.18 17.21 3.70
CA ALA A 105 12.52 16.81 4.10
C ALA A 105 12.55 15.37 4.62
N GLY A 106 11.54 14.95 5.38
CA GLY A 106 11.42 13.57 5.88
C GLY A 106 11.34 12.56 4.73
N VAL A 107 10.45 12.79 3.77
CA VAL A 107 10.29 11.91 2.59
C VAL A 107 11.57 11.89 1.74
N LEU A 108 12.22 13.04 1.50
CA LEU A 108 13.47 13.09 0.75
C LEU A 108 14.58 12.31 1.46
N VAL A 109 14.78 12.54 2.76
CA VAL A 109 15.79 11.83 3.55
C VAL A 109 15.51 10.32 3.56
N SER A 110 14.26 9.91 3.76
CA SER A 110 13.84 8.51 3.68
C SER A 110 14.14 7.89 2.32
N THR A 111 13.83 8.61 1.23
CA THR A 111 14.06 8.17 -0.15
C THR A 111 15.52 7.87 -0.39
N PHE A 112 16.42 8.77 -0.01
CA PHE A 112 17.86 8.55 -0.16
C PHE A 112 18.37 7.46 0.77
N LEU A 113 17.95 7.43 2.04
CA LEU A 113 18.40 6.40 2.98
C LEU A 113 18.00 5.01 2.51
N VAL A 114 16.73 4.82 2.13
CA VAL A 114 16.21 3.55 1.61
C VAL A 114 16.86 3.19 0.27
N GLY A 115 16.95 4.14 -0.67
CA GLY A 115 17.54 3.88 -1.98
C GLY A 115 19.02 3.50 -1.90
N ILE A 116 19.81 4.21 -1.10
CA ILE A 116 21.24 3.91 -0.88
C ILE A 116 21.42 2.57 -0.17
N SER A 117 20.66 2.32 0.90
CA SER A 117 20.75 1.04 1.62
C SER A 117 20.35 -0.14 0.74
N MET A 118 19.29 0.00 -0.05
CA MET A 118 18.85 -1.03 -0.99
C MET A 118 19.91 -1.32 -2.07
N TYR A 119 20.56 -0.28 -2.61
CA TYR A 119 21.63 -0.44 -3.60
C TYR A 119 22.78 -1.31 -3.05
N TYR A 120 23.28 -0.99 -1.85
CA TYR A 120 24.37 -1.78 -1.24
C TYR A 120 23.94 -3.20 -0.87
N VAL A 121 22.71 -3.38 -0.38
CA VAL A 121 22.19 -4.72 -0.05
C VAL A 121 22.06 -5.58 -1.30
N LEU A 122 21.52 -5.06 -2.39
CA LEU A 122 21.36 -5.79 -3.65
C LEU A 122 22.72 -6.17 -4.25
N GLN A 123 23.68 -5.24 -4.25
CA GLN A 123 25.04 -5.54 -4.67
C GLN A 123 25.70 -6.63 -3.82
N ALA A 124 25.50 -6.61 -2.50
CA ALA A 124 26.03 -7.63 -1.60
C ALA A 124 25.43 -9.04 -1.86
N ILE A 125 24.19 -9.11 -2.37
CA ILE A 125 23.51 -10.36 -2.73
C ILE A 125 23.86 -10.78 -4.18
N GLY A 126 24.61 -9.97 -4.93
CA GLY A 126 25.03 -10.26 -6.30
C GLY A 126 24.02 -9.84 -7.38
N PHE A 127 23.04 -8.99 -7.03
CA PHE A 127 22.13 -8.40 -8.00
C PHE A 127 22.66 -7.04 -8.48
N GLU A 128 22.99 -6.96 -9.76
CA GLU A 128 23.40 -5.71 -10.42
C GLU A 128 22.15 -4.91 -10.81
N VAL A 129 21.72 -4.03 -9.92
CA VAL A 129 20.60 -3.11 -10.16
C VAL A 129 21.14 -1.68 -10.19
N ASP A 130 20.78 -0.93 -11.22
CA ASP A 130 21.20 0.47 -11.32
C ASP A 130 20.68 1.29 -10.16
N PHE A 131 21.51 2.21 -9.66
CA PHE A 131 21.19 3.06 -8.52
C PHE A 131 19.86 3.83 -8.71
N ILE A 132 19.52 4.21 -9.94
CA ILE A 132 18.28 4.90 -10.25
C ILE A 132 17.02 4.08 -9.90
N TYR A 133 17.06 2.75 -10.08
CA TYR A 133 15.95 1.88 -9.72
C TYR A 133 15.83 1.69 -8.21
N CYS A 134 16.95 1.65 -7.50
CA CYS A 134 16.95 1.64 -6.04
C CYS A 134 16.39 2.96 -5.46
N LEU A 135 16.77 4.09 -6.06
CA LEU A 135 16.24 5.40 -5.68
C LEU A 135 14.74 5.53 -6.00
N LEU A 136 14.30 5.02 -7.16
CA LEU A 136 12.89 4.95 -7.53
C LEU A 136 12.09 4.12 -6.51
N PHE A 137 12.62 2.97 -6.11
CA PHE A 137 12.01 2.16 -5.06
C PHE A 137 11.92 2.92 -3.73
N GLY A 138 13.00 3.58 -3.31
CA GLY A 138 13.00 4.44 -2.13
C GLY A 138 11.93 5.53 -2.19
N ALA A 139 11.78 6.20 -3.34
CA ALA A 139 10.78 7.24 -3.54
C ALA A 139 9.35 6.69 -3.50
N LEU A 140 9.14 5.47 -4.00
CA LEU A 140 7.84 4.81 -4.02
C LEU A 140 7.36 4.41 -2.62
N ILE A 141 8.26 3.97 -1.73
CA ILE A 141 7.90 3.47 -0.40
C ILE A 141 8.05 4.50 0.73
N SER A 142 8.64 5.66 0.45
CA SER A 142 8.88 6.70 1.47
C SER A 142 7.64 7.47 1.92
N PRO A 143 6.67 7.82 1.05
CA PRO A 143 5.42 8.42 1.48
C PRO A 143 4.61 7.45 2.36
N THR A 144 4.05 7.96 3.46
CA THR A 144 3.24 7.17 4.40
C THR A 144 1.75 7.20 4.03
N ASP A 145 0.99 6.15 4.35
CA ASP A 145 -0.48 6.12 4.21
C ASP A 145 -1.15 6.38 5.57
N PRO A 146 -1.85 7.51 5.76
CA PRO A 146 -2.43 7.86 7.05
C PRO A 146 -3.67 7.01 7.34
N ILE A 147 -4.37 6.51 6.31
CA ILE A 147 -5.64 5.80 6.42
C ILE A 147 -5.42 4.43 7.06
N ALA A 148 -4.39 3.72 6.60
CA ALA A 148 -4.02 2.41 7.14
C ALA A 148 -3.60 2.48 8.62
N VAL A 149 -2.84 3.52 8.99
CA VAL A 149 -2.33 3.70 10.36
C VAL A 149 -3.42 4.20 11.32
N LEU A 150 -4.34 5.08 10.87
CA LEU A 150 -5.40 5.62 11.72
C LEU A 150 -6.33 4.52 12.26
N GLY A 151 -6.65 3.52 11.44
CA GLY A 151 -7.49 2.39 11.84
C GLY A 151 -6.86 1.57 12.97
N ILE A 152 -5.53 1.44 12.97
CA ILE A 152 -4.76 0.73 14.00
C ILE A 152 -4.66 1.59 15.26
N LEU A 153 -4.30 2.87 15.13
CA LEU A 153 -4.14 3.78 16.27
C LEU A 153 -5.42 3.98 17.06
N LYS A 154 -6.58 4.05 16.37
CA LYS A 154 -7.89 4.09 17.03
C LYS A 154 -8.19 2.81 17.78
N LYS A 155 -7.89 1.63 17.20
CA LYS A 155 -8.04 0.33 17.90
C LYS A 155 -7.08 0.21 19.10
N ALA A 156 -5.90 0.82 19.02
CA ALA A 156 -4.88 0.79 20.07
C ALA A 156 -5.07 1.87 21.16
N GLY A 157 -6.03 2.79 21.01
CA GLY A 157 -6.32 3.84 22.00
C GLY A 157 -5.30 4.98 22.04
N ALA A 158 -4.66 5.31 20.90
CA ALA A 158 -3.64 6.35 20.85
C ALA A 158 -4.18 7.77 21.13
N PRO A 159 -3.39 8.70 21.69
CA PRO A 159 -3.83 10.07 21.95
C PRO A 159 -4.14 10.83 20.65
N LYS A 160 -5.23 11.60 20.63
CA LYS A 160 -5.67 12.39 19.46
C LYS A 160 -4.57 13.29 18.85
N LYS A 161 -3.63 13.78 19.66
CA LYS A 161 -2.49 14.58 19.16
C LYS A 161 -1.55 13.79 18.24
N LEU A 162 -1.40 12.48 18.46
CA LEU A 162 -0.58 11.62 17.61
C LEU A 162 -1.30 11.31 16.29
N GLU A 163 -2.61 11.06 16.35
CA GLU A 163 -3.45 10.89 15.15
C GLU A 163 -3.36 12.10 14.22
N THR A 164 -3.53 13.32 14.75
CA THR A 164 -3.46 14.54 13.94
C THR A 164 -2.08 14.78 13.30
N LYS A 165 -0.98 14.39 13.97
CA LYS A 165 0.36 14.52 13.38
C LYS A 165 0.57 13.56 12.22
N ILE A 166 0.14 12.30 12.36
CA ILE A 166 0.28 11.27 11.33
C ILE A 166 -0.61 11.57 10.11
N VAL A 167 -1.84 12.05 10.34
CA VAL A 167 -2.72 12.50 9.25
C VAL A 167 -2.15 13.71 8.52
N GLY A 168 -1.44 14.60 9.23
CA GLY A 168 -0.84 15.77 8.61
C GLY A 168 0.44 15.45 7.82
N GLU A 169 1.24 14.48 8.26
CA GLU A 169 2.49 14.07 7.60
C GLU A 169 2.29 13.40 6.25
N SER A 170 1.16 12.70 6.09
CA SER A 170 0.83 11.92 4.89
C SER A 170 -0.12 12.67 3.96
#